data_AF-A0A8B7P126-F1
#
_entry.id   AF-A0A8B7P126-F1
#
_cell.length_a   1.000
_cell.length_b   1.000
_cell.length_c   1.000
_cell.angle_alpha   90.00
_cell.angle_beta   90.00
_cell.angle_gamma   90.00
#
_symmetry.space_group_name_H-M   'P 1'
#
loop_
_entity.id
_entity.type
_entity.pdbx_description
1 polymer ?
#
loop_
_entity_poly.entity_id
_entity_poly.type
_entity_poly.pdbx_seq_one_letter_code
_entity_poly.pdbx_strand_id
1 'polypeptide(L)'
;MKINEKNLIAFSIAPTTVHRDGVLLKQGENNRTFLKRWFVLKGNLLFYFEKRGDKEPIGVIIIEGCTIELAEHEEQVFCFRIVFPAREYVLAADSQESLEKWMKSLARASYTYLKLMVAELESQLKELDCAWSSIEESKDGVSGHSDAVVSNARHRLNPFNTAEENMAIVMAMESEELATGAAA
;
A
#
# COMPACT_ATOMS: atom_id res chain seq x y z
N MET A 1 -15.29 -5.78 -17.57
CA MET A 1 -14.23 -6.74 -17.18
C MET A 1 -14.87 -7.80 -16.30
N LYS A 2 -14.85 -9.09 -16.68
CA LYS A 2 -15.42 -10.17 -15.85
C LYS A 2 -14.37 -10.55 -14.81
N ILE A 3 -14.59 -10.15 -13.56
CA ILE A 3 -13.68 -10.48 -12.47
C ILE A 3 -13.90 -11.96 -12.10
N ASN A 4 -12.84 -12.75 -12.06
CA ASN A 4 -12.90 -14.15 -11.62
C ASN A 4 -12.96 -14.19 -10.09
N GLU A 5 -14.10 -14.60 -9.55
CA GLU A 5 -14.36 -14.71 -8.12
C GLU A 5 -13.32 -15.56 -7.39
N LYS A 6 -12.88 -16.67 -7.98
CA LYS A 6 -11.85 -17.54 -7.38
C LYS A 6 -10.51 -16.82 -7.19
N ASN A 7 -10.12 -16.02 -8.18
CA ASN A 7 -8.89 -15.24 -8.11
C ASN A 7 -9.00 -14.12 -7.07
N LEU A 8 -10.19 -13.53 -6.94
CA LEU A 8 -10.44 -12.44 -6.00
C LEU A 8 -10.41 -12.95 -4.54
N ILE A 9 -11.02 -14.11 -4.29
CA ILE A 9 -10.94 -14.79 -2.99
C ILE A 9 -9.48 -15.14 -2.67
N ALA A 10 -8.75 -15.77 -3.60
CA ALA A 10 -7.35 -16.11 -3.41
C ALA A 10 -6.48 -14.87 -3.10
N PHE A 11 -6.70 -13.75 -3.81
CA PHE A 11 -6.00 -12.50 -3.56
C PHE A 11 -6.32 -11.90 -2.18
N SER A 12 -7.59 -12.00 -1.75
CA SER A 12 -8.03 -11.49 -0.45
C SER A 12 -7.28 -12.14 0.73
N ILE A 13 -6.89 -13.41 0.60
CA ILE A 13 -6.16 -14.17 1.64
C ILE A 13 -4.66 -14.27 1.39
N ALA A 14 -4.18 -13.96 0.18
CA ALA A 14 -2.77 -14.08 -0.17
C ALA A 14 -1.87 -13.23 0.76
N PRO A 15 -0.64 -13.67 1.06
CA PRO A 15 0.33 -12.91 1.86
C PRO A 15 0.97 -11.78 1.03
N THR A 16 0.14 -10.92 0.45
CA THR A 16 0.54 -9.71 -0.26
C THR A 16 0.61 -8.55 0.70
N THR A 17 1.31 -7.47 0.31
CA THR A 17 1.34 -6.22 1.07
C THR A 17 -0.07 -5.75 1.42
N VAL A 18 -0.37 -5.70 2.72
CA VAL A 18 -1.59 -5.13 3.26
C VAL A 18 -1.30 -3.68 3.60
N HIS A 19 -2.07 -2.74 3.05
CA HIS A 19 -1.91 -1.33 3.37
C HIS A 19 -2.53 -0.99 4.73
N ARG A 20 -3.64 -1.66 5.05
CA ARG A 20 -4.31 -1.56 6.35
C ARG A 20 -5.27 -2.71 6.55
N ASP A 21 -5.33 -3.22 7.77
CA ASP A 21 -6.35 -4.14 8.24
C ASP A 21 -6.87 -3.69 9.62
N GLY A 22 -8.07 -4.14 9.96
CA GLY A 22 -8.66 -3.80 11.25
C GLY A 22 -10.18 -3.98 11.29
N VAL A 23 -10.73 -3.84 12.48
CA VAL A 23 -12.17 -3.88 12.69
C VAL A 23 -12.79 -2.54 12.33
N LEU A 24 -13.91 -2.57 11.60
CA LEU A 24 -14.84 -1.45 11.51
C LEU A 24 -16.27 -1.95 11.73
N LEU A 25 -17.14 -1.05 12.16
CA LEU A 25 -18.58 -1.27 12.14
C LEU A 25 -19.10 -0.84 10.77
N LYS A 26 -19.78 -1.74 10.06
CA LYS A 26 -20.37 -1.48 8.75
C LYS A 26 -21.88 -1.39 8.87
N GLN A 27 -22.47 -0.32 8.34
CA GLN A 27 -23.93 -0.21 8.23
C GLN A 27 -24.47 -1.22 7.20
N GLY A 28 -25.53 -1.93 7.59
CA GLY A 28 -26.33 -2.77 6.71
C GLY A 28 -27.14 -1.94 5.72
N GLU A 29 -27.29 -2.43 4.49
CA GLU A 29 -27.93 -1.70 3.38
C GLU A 29 -29.44 -1.54 3.58
N ASN A 30 -30.10 -2.54 4.17
CA ASN A 30 -31.56 -2.55 4.33
C ASN A 30 -32.03 -2.17 5.75
N ASN A 31 -31.32 -2.64 6.78
CA ASN A 31 -31.74 -2.53 8.17
C ASN A 31 -31.05 -1.39 8.93
N ARG A 32 -30.14 -0.64 8.29
CA ARG A 32 -29.34 0.47 8.85
C ARG A 32 -28.58 0.12 10.14
N THR A 33 -28.55 -1.15 10.54
CA THR A 33 -27.85 -1.64 11.72
C THR A 33 -26.36 -1.77 11.44
N PHE A 34 -25.54 -1.40 12.41
CA PHE A 34 -24.09 -1.58 12.31
C PHE A 34 -23.67 -2.98 12.72
N LEU A 35 -22.87 -3.63 11.88
CA LEU A 35 -22.28 -4.94 12.16
C LEU A 35 -20.76 -4.86 12.17
N LYS A 36 -20.15 -5.50 13.15
CA LYS A 36 -18.69 -5.63 13.25
C LYS A 36 -18.16 -6.49 12.11
N ARG A 37 -17.21 -5.96 11.35
CA ARG A 37 -16.55 -6.65 10.23
C ARG A 37 -15.05 -6.41 10.27
N TRP A 38 -14.30 -7.41 9.83
CA TRP A 38 -12.86 -7.29 9.68
C TRP A 38 -12.55 -6.81 8.27
N PHE A 39 -11.94 -5.63 8.13
CA PHE A 39 -11.59 -5.04 6.86
C PHE A 39 -10.11 -5.22 6.55
N VAL A 40 -9.80 -5.44 5.27
CA VAL A 40 -8.43 -5.57 4.76
C VAL A 40 -8.31 -4.81 3.44
N LEU A 41 -7.46 -3.80 3.40
CA LEU A 41 -7.14 -2.99 2.23
C LEU A 41 -5.86 -3.49 1.57
N LYS A 42 -5.98 -3.95 0.32
CA LYS A 42 -4.87 -4.42 -0.53
C LYS A 42 -4.95 -3.73 -1.89
N GLY A 43 -3.94 -2.92 -2.22
CA GLY A 43 -4.03 -1.99 -3.35
C GLY A 43 -5.24 -1.07 -3.20
N ASN A 44 -6.09 -1.05 -4.22
CA ASN A 44 -7.37 -0.34 -4.25
C ASN A 44 -8.59 -1.22 -3.91
N LEU A 45 -8.35 -2.44 -3.40
CA LEU A 45 -9.42 -3.38 -3.03
C LEU A 45 -9.57 -3.42 -1.51
N LEU A 46 -10.74 -3.03 -1.02
CA LEU A 46 -11.13 -3.12 0.37
C LEU A 46 -12.03 -4.34 0.57
N PHE A 47 -11.46 -5.41 1.11
CA PHE A 47 -12.17 -6.63 1.47
C PHE A 47 -12.77 -6.50 2.87
N TYR A 48 -13.88 -7.18 3.10
CA TYR A 48 -14.42 -7.34 4.45
C TYR A 48 -14.90 -8.76 4.72
N PHE A 49 -14.64 -9.22 5.94
CA PHE A 49 -14.88 -10.57 6.43
C PHE A 49 -15.76 -10.54 7.67
N GLU A 50 -16.33 -11.68 8.04
CA GLU A 50 -17.07 -11.78 9.30
C GLU A 50 -16.12 -11.65 10.48
N LYS A 51 -15.00 -12.37 10.42
CA LYS A 51 -13.95 -12.40 11.44
C LYS A 51 -12.57 -12.35 10.80
N ARG A 52 -11.56 -12.07 11.63
CA ARG A 52 -10.16 -12.12 11.22
C ARG A 52 -9.76 -13.58 10.95
N GLY A 53 -9.14 -13.82 9.79
CA GLY A 53 -8.65 -15.14 9.40
C GLY A 53 -9.65 -16.00 8.61
N ASP A 54 -10.84 -15.48 8.31
CA ASP A 54 -11.78 -16.15 7.42
C ASP A 54 -11.19 -16.30 6.00
N LYS A 55 -11.51 -17.43 5.36
CA LYS A 55 -10.99 -17.78 4.03
C LYS A 55 -11.73 -17.10 2.88
N GLU A 56 -12.95 -16.65 3.13
CA GLU A 56 -13.83 -16.07 2.13
C GLU A 56 -14.30 -14.68 2.58
N PRO A 57 -14.07 -13.64 1.77
CA PRO A 57 -14.60 -12.31 2.05
C PRO A 57 -16.12 -12.32 1.85
N ILE A 58 -16.83 -11.61 2.71
CA ILE A 58 -18.27 -11.34 2.52
C ILE A 58 -18.47 -10.44 1.30
N GLY A 59 -17.51 -9.55 1.05
CA GLY A 59 -17.50 -8.75 -0.16
C GLY A 59 -16.24 -7.93 -0.33
N VAL A 60 -16.21 -7.23 -1.45
CA VAL A 60 -15.13 -6.34 -1.87
C VAL A 60 -15.70 -4.99 -2.27
N ILE A 61 -15.00 -3.93 -1.91
CA ILE A 61 -15.27 -2.56 -2.33
C ILE A 61 -14.04 -2.08 -3.10
N ILE A 62 -14.25 -1.64 -4.34
CA ILE A 62 -13.17 -1.10 -5.18
C ILE A 62 -13.09 0.40 -4.91
N ILE A 63 -11.97 0.87 -4.37
CA ILE A 63 -11.74 2.26 -3.97
C ILE A 63 -11.32 3.07 -5.20
N GLU A 64 -12.23 3.17 -6.18
CA GLU A 64 -12.07 3.95 -7.40
C GLU A 64 -13.34 4.71 -7.74
N GLY A 65 -13.17 5.97 -8.19
CA GLY A 65 -14.30 6.83 -8.54
C GLY A 65 -15.24 7.12 -7.36
N CYS A 66 -14.74 7.02 -6.13
CA CYS A 66 -15.47 7.32 -4.91
C CYS A 66 -14.91 8.52 -4.17
N THR A 67 -15.75 9.14 -3.36
CA THR A 67 -15.35 10.17 -2.39
C THR A 67 -15.45 9.60 -0.98
N ILE A 68 -14.48 9.94 -0.13
CA ILE A 68 -14.46 9.53 1.28
C ILE A 68 -14.77 10.77 2.10
N GLU A 69 -15.84 10.72 2.88
CA GLU A 69 -16.36 11.87 3.60
C GLU A 69 -16.60 11.52 5.06
N LEU A 70 -16.44 12.50 5.95
CA LEU A 70 -16.90 12.36 7.33
C LEU A 70 -18.43 12.24 7.33
N ALA A 71 -18.93 11.36 8.19
CA ALA A 71 -20.36 11.16 8.39
C ALA A 71 -20.70 11.44 9.86
N GLU A 72 -21.83 12.10 10.07
CA GLU A 72 -22.44 12.20 11.39
C GLU A 72 -23.53 11.13 11.49
N HIS A 73 -23.61 10.47 12.65
CA HIS A 73 -24.62 9.45 12.90
C HIS A 73 -25.10 9.54 14.35
N GLU A 74 -26.40 9.33 14.57
CA GLU A 74 -27.01 9.50 15.90
C GLU A 74 -26.46 8.49 16.93
N GLU A 75 -26.26 7.24 16.50
CA GLU A 75 -25.86 6.13 17.37
C GLU A 75 -24.35 5.82 17.37
N GLN A 76 -23.58 6.40 16.44
CA GLN A 76 -22.20 6.00 16.20
C GLN A 76 -21.29 7.22 16.09
N VAL A 77 -20.21 7.21 16.87
CA VAL A 77 -19.13 8.20 16.79
C VAL A 77 -18.06 7.75 15.80
N PHE A 78 -17.28 8.69 15.30
CA PHE A 78 -16.17 8.41 14.36
C PHE A 78 -16.61 7.70 13.07
N CYS A 79 -17.70 8.20 12.47
CA CYS A 79 -18.24 7.67 11.23
C CYS A 79 -17.62 8.34 10.00
N PHE A 80 -17.48 7.55 8.94
CA PHE A 80 -17.16 8.03 7.61
C PHE A 80 -17.96 7.24 6.58
N ARG A 81 -18.16 7.84 5.41
CA ARG A 81 -18.82 7.19 4.28
C ARG A 81 -17.93 7.15 3.06
N ILE A 82 -18.05 6.07 2.30
CA ILE A 82 -17.48 5.91 0.97
C ILE A 82 -18.63 6.07 -0.02
N VAL A 83 -18.64 7.18 -0.76
CA VAL A 83 -19.72 7.58 -1.65
C VAL A 83 -19.34 7.23 -3.09
N PHE A 84 -20.16 6.40 -3.73
CA PHE A 84 -20.15 6.13 -5.16
C PHE A 84 -21.42 6.71 -5.81
N PRO A 85 -21.43 6.94 -7.13
CA PRO A 85 -22.61 7.45 -7.82
C PRO A 85 -23.88 6.59 -7.63
N ALA A 86 -23.73 5.28 -7.45
CA ALA A 86 -24.84 4.33 -7.35
C ALA A 86 -25.04 3.73 -5.95
N ARG A 87 -24.11 3.96 -5.02
CA ARG A 87 -24.10 3.30 -3.71
C ARG A 87 -23.24 4.06 -2.71
N GLU A 88 -23.60 4.00 -1.45
CA GLU A 88 -22.72 4.46 -0.37
C GLU A 88 -22.48 3.37 0.66
N TYR A 89 -21.35 3.46 1.35
CA TYR A 89 -21.02 2.60 2.47
C TYR A 89 -20.71 3.46 3.68
N VAL A 90 -21.52 3.34 4.74
CA VAL A 90 -21.28 4.01 6.01
C VAL A 90 -20.53 3.05 6.93
N LEU A 91 -19.38 3.51 7.43
CA LEU A 91 -18.47 2.78 8.31
C LEU A 91 -18.21 3.61 9.56
N ALA A 92 -18.04 2.95 10.71
CA ALA A 92 -17.65 3.58 11.96
C ALA A 92 -16.41 2.91 12.54
N ALA A 93 -15.48 3.74 13.02
CA ALA A 93 -14.29 3.29 13.72
C ALA A 93 -14.51 3.27 15.24
N ASP A 94 -13.65 2.58 15.96
CA ASP A 94 -13.68 2.51 17.43
C ASP A 94 -13.05 3.73 18.10
N SER A 95 -12.30 4.53 17.35
CA SER A 95 -11.55 5.69 17.84
C SER A 95 -11.30 6.71 16.72
N GLN A 96 -11.07 7.96 17.11
CA GLN A 96 -10.67 9.03 16.19
C GLN A 96 -9.38 8.68 15.43
N GLU A 97 -8.40 8.11 16.13
CA GLU A 97 -7.13 7.71 15.52
C GLU A 97 -7.34 6.64 14.44
N SER A 98 -8.18 5.64 14.73
CA SER A 98 -8.53 4.58 13.78
C SER A 98 -9.26 5.15 12.56
N LEU A 99 -10.22 6.07 12.77
CA LEU A 99 -10.92 6.79 11.70
C LEU A 99 -9.93 7.50 10.76
N GLU A 100 -9.07 8.37 11.31
CA GLU A 100 -8.10 9.14 10.53
C GLU A 100 -7.16 8.23 9.73
N LYS A 101 -6.69 7.17 10.38
CA LYS A 101 -5.86 6.12 9.79
C LYS A 101 -6.56 5.44 8.61
N TRP A 102 -7.84 5.08 8.75
CA TRP A 102 -8.63 4.47 7.70
C TRP A 102 -8.87 5.44 6.54
N MET A 103 -9.35 6.66 6.83
CA MET A 103 -9.58 7.68 5.80
C MET A 103 -8.31 7.99 5.01
N LYS A 104 -7.17 8.15 5.70
CA LYS A 104 -5.87 8.39 5.06
C LYS A 104 -5.44 7.22 4.17
N SER A 105 -5.57 5.99 4.64
CA SER A 105 -5.21 4.81 3.85
C SER A 105 -6.11 4.65 2.62
N LEU A 106 -7.41 4.87 2.74
CA LEU A 106 -8.37 4.77 1.64
C LEU A 106 -8.17 5.90 0.61
N ALA A 107 -7.89 7.13 1.04
CA ALA A 107 -7.60 8.25 0.14
C ALA A 107 -6.35 8.01 -0.71
N ARG A 108 -5.35 7.31 -0.16
CA ARG A 108 -4.11 6.94 -0.85
C ARG A 108 -4.26 5.71 -1.76
N ALA A 109 -5.36 4.98 -1.64
CA ALA A 109 -5.56 3.73 -2.37
C ALA A 109 -6.03 3.93 -3.82
N SER A 110 -6.66 5.06 -4.14
CA SER A 110 -7.18 5.32 -5.48
C SER A 110 -6.05 5.49 -6.51
N TYR A 111 -6.29 4.99 -7.72
CA TYR A 111 -5.42 5.18 -8.88
C TYR A 111 -5.10 6.66 -9.14
N THR A 112 -6.03 7.58 -8.90
CA THR A 112 -5.78 9.02 -9.06
C THR A 112 -4.64 9.50 -8.16
N TYR A 113 -4.59 9.03 -6.91
CA TYR A 113 -3.51 9.35 -5.99
C TYR A 113 -2.18 8.78 -6.47
N LEU A 114 -2.17 7.50 -6.87
CA LEU A 114 -0.96 6.86 -7.38
C LEU A 114 -0.43 7.57 -8.63
N LYS A 115 -1.31 7.96 -9.55
CA LYS A 115 -0.94 8.70 -10.76
C LYS A 115 -0.33 10.07 -10.45
N LEU A 116 -0.90 10.81 -9.50
CA LEU A 116 -0.34 12.09 -9.05
C LEU A 116 1.03 11.90 -8.40
N MET A 117 1.19 10.86 -7.57
CA MET A 117 2.47 10.53 -6.95
C MET A 117 3.54 10.16 -7.98
N VAL A 118 3.18 9.37 -9.00
CA VAL A 118 4.10 9.00 -10.09
C VAL A 118 4.54 10.25 -10.86
N ALA A 119 3.62 11.12 -11.23
CA ALA A 119 3.95 12.36 -11.95
C ALA A 119 4.89 13.28 -11.14
N GLU A 120 4.66 13.39 -9.82
CA GLU A 120 5.52 14.14 -8.91
C GLU A 120 6.93 13.53 -8.85
N LEU A 121 7.03 12.21 -8.66
CA LEU A 121 8.32 11.51 -8.61
C LEU A 121 9.09 11.62 -9.93
N GLU A 122 8.40 11.53 -11.08
CA GLU A 122 8.99 11.73 -12.40
C GLU A 122 9.57 13.15 -12.55
N SER A 123 8.88 14.17 -12.03
CA SER A 123 9.39 15.55 -12.03
C SER A 123 10.66 15.67 -11.17
N GLN A 124 10.64 15.09 -9.96
CA GLN A 124 11.78 15.09 -9.05
C GLN A 124 13.01 14.39 -9.66
N LEU A 125 12.82 13.25 -10.34
CA LEU A 125 13.90 12.56 -11.04
C LEU A 125 14.49 13.42 -12.15
N LYS A 126 13.65 14.09 -12.94
CA LYS A 126 14.10 14.99 -14.00
C LYS A 126 14.92 16.17 -13.46
N GLU A 127 14.49 16.77 -12.36
CA GLU A 127 15.23 17.85 -11.70
C GLU A 127 16.61 17.38 -11.21
N LEU A 128 16.66 16.19 -10.60
CA LEU A 128 17.91 15.59 -10.15
C LEU A 128 18.85 15.27 -11.33
N ASP A 129 18.32 14.76 -12.44
CA ASP A 129 19.11 14.49 -13.65
C ASP A 129 19.69 15.77 -14.25
N CYS A 130 18.92 16.85 -14.32
CA CYS A 130 19.39 18.17 -14.76
C CYS A 130 20.46 18.76 -13.82
N ALA A 131 20.26 18.63 -12.50
CA ALA A 131 21.20 19.12 -11.50
C ALA A 131 22.52 18.33 -11.53
N TRP A 132 22.45 17.01 -11.66
CA TRP A 132 23.63 16.14 -11.77
C TRP A 132 24.41 16.43 -13.06
N SER A 133 23.73 16.60 -14.20
CA SER A 133 24.36 16.93 -15.49
C SER A 133 25.13 18.26 -15.42
N SER A 134 24.55 19.28 -14.75
CA SER A 134 25.23 20.58 -14.54
C SER A 134 26.49 20.49 -13.67
N ILE A 135 26.53 19.54 -12.73
CA ILE A 135 27.70 19.29 -11.85
C ILE A 135 28.83 18.59 -12.63
N GLU A 136 28.51 17.76 -13.61
CA GLU A 136 29.51 17.11 -14.47
C GLU A 136 30.12 18.12 -15.47
N GLU A 137 29.30 18.96 -16.11
CA GLU A 137 29.78 20.02 -17.02
C GLU A 137 30.71 21.04 -16.35
N SER A 138 30.56 21.27 -15.04
CA SER A 138 31.42 22.17 -14.27
C SER A 138 32.75 21.54 -13.81
N LYS A 139 32.93 20.21 -13.96
CA LYS A 139 34.20 19.52 -13.67
C LYS A 139 35.15 19.45 -14.87
N ASP A 140 34.63 19.53 -16.09
CA ASP A 140 35.44 19.50 -17.31
C ASP A 140 36.11 20.85 -17.65
N GLY A 141 35.93 21.88 -16.80
CA GLY A 141 36.56 23.20 -16.91
C GLY A 141 37.94 23.34 -16.27
N VAL A 142 38.50 22.30 -15.62
CA VAL A 142 39.85 22.34 -15.02
C VAL A 142 40.77 21.36 -15.72
N SER A 143 41.35 21.78 -16.86
CA SER A 143 42.47 21.08 -17.48
C SER A 143 43.76 21.33 -16.69
N GLY A 144 44.30 20.29 -16.02
CA GLY A 144 45.55 20.43 -15.27
C GLY A 144 46.11 19.14 -14.65
N HIS A 145 46.60 18.23 -15.49
CA HIS A 145 47.64 17.20 -15.25
C HIS A 145 47.35 15.89 -14.47
N SER A 146 47.70 14.81 -15.19
CA SER A 146 48.19 13.46 -14.85
C SER A 146 47.28 12.44 -14.15
N ASP A 147 46.84 11.47 -14.96
CA ASP A 147 46.87 10.01 -14.75
C ASP A 147 46.73 9.47 -13.31
N ALA A 148 45.51 9.02 -12.97
CA ALA A 148 45.33 7.88 -12.06
C ALA A 148 43.94 7.23 -12.23
N VAL A 149 43.94 6.08 -12.90
CA VAL A 149 43.10 4.87 -12.65
C VAL A 149 41.63 5.12 -12.29
N VAL A 150 40.78 5.03 -13.31
CA VAL A 150 39.34 4.77 -13.19
C VAL A 150 39.15 3.40 -12.52
N SER A 151 38.87 3.40 -11.21
CA SER A 151 38.42 2.21 -10.49
C SER A 151 36.91 2.33 -10.22
N ASN A 152 36.18 1.57 -11.05
CA ASN A 152 34.90 0.92 -10.83
C ASN A 152 33.90 1.54 -9.82
N ALA A 153 32.73 1.89 -10.37
CA ALA A 153 31.41 1.74 -9.78
C ALA A 153 31.37 1.75 -8.24
N ARG A 154 31.29 2.95 -7.65
CA ARG A 154 30.80 3.10 -6.28
C ARG A 154 29.38 2.58 -6.25
N HIS A 155 29.23 1.31 -5.87
CA HIS A 155 28.00 0.69 -5.41
C HIS A 155 27.33 1.68 -4.44
N ARG A 156 26.34 2.44 -4.92
CA ARG A 156 25.47 3.19 -4.03
C ARG A 156 24.61 2.16 -3.33
N LEU A 157 25.05 1.72 -2.16
CA LEU A 157 24.23 0.88 -1.29
C LEU A 157 22.95 1.65 -0.96
N ASN A 158 21.82 1.01 -1.23
CA ASN A 158 20.51 1.54 -0.90
C ASN A 158 20.44 1.72 0.64
N PRO A 159 20.15 2.92 1.16
CA PRO A 159 20.11 3.17 2.61
C PRO A 159 18.99 2.40 3.33
N PHE A 160 18.06 1.80 2.58
CA PHE A 160 17.01 0.91 3.08
C PHE A 160 17.33 -0.57 2.94
N ASN A 161 18.58 -0.93 2.62
CA ASN A 161 19.00 -2.32 2.51
C ASN A 161 20.31 -2.47 3.28
N THR A 162 20.22 -2.61 4.60
CA THR A 162 21.41 -2.84 5.43
C THR A 162 21.97 -4.23 5.15
N ALA A 163 23.29 -4.42 5.35
CA ALA A 163 23.91 -5.74 5.26
C ALA A 163 23.24 -6.75 6.20
N GLU A 164 22.69 -6.27 7.32
CA GLU A 164 21.91 -7.06 8.28
C GLU A 164 20.58 -7.57 7.69
N GLU A 165 19.85 -6.75 6.93
CA GLU A 165 18.62 -7.18 6.24
C GLU A 165 18.91 -8.18 5.12
N ASN A 166 19.99 -7.99 4.35
CA ASN A 166 20.40 -8.96 3.34
C ASN A 166 20.86 -10.28 3.98
N MET A 167 21.57 -10.23 5.11
CA MET A 167 21.97 -11.42 5.85
C MET A 167 20.75 -12.10 6.47
N ALA A 168 19.75 -11.35 6.95
CA ALA A 168 18.49 -11.90 7.43
C ALA A 168 17.69 -12.58 6.32
N ILE A 169 17.67 -12.01 5.11
CA ILE A 169 17.02 -12.62 3.94
C ILE A 169 17.76 -13.90 3.53
N VAL A 170 19.10 -13.88 3.44
CA VAL A 170 19.89 -15.07 3.09
C VAL A 170 19.74 -16.17 4.15
N MET A 171 19.77 -15.82 5.44
CA MET A 171 19.55 -16.77 6.54
C MET A 171 18.12 -17.32 6.56
N ALA A 172 17.11 -16.50 6.23
CA ALA A 172 15.73 -16.94 6.08
C ALA A 172 15.56 -17.91 4.90
N MET A 173 16.25 -17.67 3.79
CA MET A 173 16.23 -18.56 2.62
C MET A 173 16.95 -19.89 2.90
N GLU A 174 18.11 -19.87 3.54
CA GLU A 174 18.88 -21.09 3.89
C GLU A 174 18.16 -21.95 4.95
N SER A 175 17.40 -21.34 5.86
CA SER A 175 16.60 -22.07 6.84
C SER A 175 15.34 -22.71 6.25
N GLU A 176 14.74 -22.15 5.19
CA GLU A 176 13.65 -22.79 4.44
C GLU A 176 14.14 -23.98 3.58
N GLU A 177 15.36 -23.92 3.06
CA GLU A 177 15.96 -25.00 2.27
C GLU A 177 16.31 -26.23 3.14
N LEU A 178 16.77 -26.01 4.38
CA LEU A 178 17.04 -27.09 5.34
C LEU A 178 15.76 -27.78 5.88
N ALA A 179 14.64 -27.05 5.97
CA ALA A 179 13.37 -27.61 6.42
C ALA A 179 12.68 -28.47 5.36
N THR A 180 12.92 -28.20 4.08
CA THR A 180 12.34 -28.94 2.95
C THR A 180 13.17 -30.17 2.54
N GLY A 181 14.45 -30.23 2.90
CA GLY A 181 15.33 -31.39 2.65
C GLY A 181 15.19 -32.56 3.63
N ALA A 182 14.45 -32.42 4.74
CA ALA A 182 14.32 -33.46 5.77
C ALA A 182 13.04 -34.33 5.66
N ALA A 183 12.22 -34.11 4.62
CA ALA A 183 10.95 -34.82 4.42
C ALA A 183 10.86 -35.56 3.07
N ALA A 184 12.01 -36.05 2.56
CA ALA A 184 12.09 -36.96 1.42
C ALA A 184 12.78 -38.27 1.83
#